data_AF-A0A7C3YUF1-F1
#
_entry.id   AF-A0A7C3YUF1-F1
#
_cell.length_a   1.000
_cell.length_b   1.000
_cell.length_c   1.000
_cell.angle_alpha   90.00
_cell.angle_beta   90.00
_cell.angle_gamma   90.00
#
_symmetry.space_group_name_H-M   'P 1'
#
loop_
_entity.id
_entity.type
_entity.pdbx_description
1 polymer ?
#
loop_
_entity_poly.entity_id
_entity_poly.type
_entity_poly.pdbx_seq_one_letter_code
_entity_poly.pdbx_strand_id
1 'polypeptide(L)'
;MWYASILVFVFCLSLFGLRVYKAYRLPIHLRWEIFPIPNSSLPTMGKEILFFSTLFRQRRYLWPFSLSLHLGIYLLVVSLLILSSGLLATRFGLCQKDCLSGAVSFSSSAGHIFGFCGSSVLLCLRLFHPDLRPFSSNSKYLSLSLLACLFGTGLYGYLSTDLYGAYRSYMEYLFGMREGLELAIQGYIHLIATLVFIVWLPLSDMVHFVAKYFTYHRIRWDRKSIDTSMERRLRRLRSQRISWASLEEARPRWSDL
;
A
#
# COMPACT_ATOMS: atom_id res chain seq x y z
N MET A 1 27.83 -6.27 -6.69
CA MET A 1 26.56 -6.07 -7.42
C MET A 1 25.32 -6.01 -6.50
N TRP A 2 25.36 -6.49 -5.25
CA TRP A 2 24.28 -6.30 -4.25
C TRP A 2 23.96 -4.83 -3.93
N TYR A 3 24.95 -3.95 -4.14
CA TYR A 3 24.80 -2.50 -4.04
C TYR A 3 23.67 -1.93 -4.91
N ALA A 4 23.37 -2.50 -6.08
CA ALA A 4 22.30 -2.00 -6.95
C ALA A 4 20.91 -2.20 -6.31
N SER A 5 20.64 -3.39 -5.76
CA SER A 5 19.40 -3.67 -5.03
C SER A 5 19.28 -2.80 -3.78
N ILE A 6 20.38 -2.55 -3.07
CA ILE A 6 20.39 -1.63 -1.93
C ILE A 6 20.14 -0.19 -2.34
N LEU A 7 20.74 0.28 -3.43
CA LEU A 7 20.51 1.63 -3.93
C LEU A 7 19.04 1.83 -4.30
N VAL A 8 18.42 0.86 -4.98
CA VAL A 8 16.98 0.88 -5.27
C VAL A 8 16.17 0.91 -3.98
N PHE A 9 16.52 0.07 -2.99
CA PHE A 9 15.84 0.04 -1.70
C PHE A 9 15.92 1.38 -0.96
N VAL A 10 17.13 1.95 -0.82
CA VAL A 10 17.36 3.24 -0.15
C VAL A 10 16.68 4.37 -0.90
N PHE A 11 16.74 4.39 -2.23
CA PHE A 11 16.02 5.35 -3.06
C PHE A 11 14.52 5.32 -2.79
N CYS A 12 13.90 4.13 -2.82
CA CYS A 12 12.48 3.96 -2.54
C CYS A 12 12.11 4.39 -1.11
N LEU A 13 12.94 4.04 -0.12
CA LEU A 13 12.74 4.41 1.27
C LEU A 13 12.85 5.93 1.47
N SER A 14 13.76 6.59 0.76
CA SER A 14 13.90 8.05 0.75
C SER A 14 12.67 8.74 0.16
N LEU A 15 12.17 8.27 -1.01
CA LEU A 15 10.96 8.81 -1.63
C LEU A 15 9.73 8.63 -0.74
N PHE A 16 9.61 7.45 -0.12
CA PHE A 16 8.56 7.17 0.85
C PHE A 16 8.64 8.11 2.06
N GLY A 17 9.83 8.26 2.64
CA GLY A 17 10.08 9.19 3.75
C GLY A 17 9.71 10.64 3.40
N LEU A 18 10.07 11.10 2.21
CA LEU A 18 9.71 12.43 1.70
C LEU A 18 8.19 12.61 1.53
N ARG A 19 7.48 11.59 1.03
CA ARG A 19 6.01 11.61 0.90
C ARG A 19 5.34 11.67 2.26
N VAL A 20 5.76 10.84 3.22
CA VAL A 20 5.25 10.86 4.60
C VAL A 20 5.55 12.19 5.27
N TYR A 21 6.75 12.74 5.08
CA TYR A 21 7.14 14.04 5.61
C TYR A 21 6.29 15.18 5.03
N LYS A 22 6.08 15.20 3.71
CA LYS A 22 5.17 16.17 3.06
C LYS A 22 3.76 16.05 3.61
N ALA A 23 3.23 14.84 3.72
CA ALA A 23 1.91 14.59 4.30
C ALA A 23 1.82 15.08 5.76
N TYR A 24 2.88 14.87 6.54
CA TYR A 24 3.00 15.37 7.91
C TYR A 24 3.00 16.91 7.98
N ARG A 25 3.59 17.60 7.01
CA ARG A 25 3.64 19.07 6.96
C ARG A 25 2.34 19.72 6.46
N LEU A 26 1.41 18.97 5.86
CA LEU A 26 0.16 19.54 5.34
C LEU A 26 -0.75 20.08 6.46
N PRO A 27 -1.50 21.17 6.21
CA PRO A 27 -2.49 21.71 7.15
C PRO A 27 -3.52 20.65 7.53
N ILE A 28 -4.01 20.69 8.78
CA ILE A 28 -4.98 19.71 9.31
C ILE A 28 -6.15 19.48 8.35
N HIS A 29 -6.78 20.53 7.82
CA HIS A 29 -7.92 20.43 6.89
C HIS A 29 -7.61 19.66 5.60
N LEU A 30 -6.38 19.76 5.05
CA LEU A 30 -5.92 18.95 3.92
C LEU A 30 -5.60 17.50 4.32
N ARG A 31 -5.44 17.19 5.61
CA ARG A 31 -5.28 15.81 6.12
C ARG A 31 -6.62 15.07 6.24
N TRP A 32 -7.77 15.74 6.06
CA TRP A 32 -9.12 15.15 6.25
C TRP A 32 -9.67 14.40 5.03
N GLU A 33 -9.16 14.62 3.80
CA GLU A 33 -9.52 13.78 2.64
C GLU A 33 -9.16 12.30 2.82
N ILE A 34 -8.38 12.00 3.87
CA ILE A 34 -7.93 10.67 4.26
C ILE A 34 -9.01 9.89 5.07
N PHE A 35 -10.10 10.50 5.56
CA PHE A 35 -11.03 9.82 6.50
C PHE A 35 -12.52 10.14 6.34
N PRO A 36 -13.34 9.09 6.22
CA PRO A 36 -14.46 8.92 7.16
C PRO A 36 -14.47 7.48 7.71
N ILE A 37 -13.95 7.26 8.93
CA ILE A 37 -14.15 5.98 9.64
C ILE A 37 -14.97 6.27 10.90
N PRO A 38 -16.20 5.75 11.02
CA PRO A 38 -17.16 6.16 12.05
C PRO A 38 -16.64 5.96 13.48
N ASN A 39 -15.89 4.89 13.76
CA ASN A 39 -15.38 4.58 15.09
C ASN A 39 -13.93 4.09 14.96
N SER A 40 -12.97 4.83 15.49
CA SER A 40 -11.57 4.51 15.30
C SER A 40 -11.00 3.91 16.58
N SER A 41 -10.99 2.59 16.64
CA SER A 41 -10.17 1.84 17.58
C SER A 41 -9.20 1.00 16.77
N LEU A 42 -8.03 0.67 17.33
CA LEU A 42 -7.06 -0.24 16.69
C LEU A 42 -7.72 -1.52 16.14
N PRO A 43 -8.61 -2.22 16.87
CA PRO A 43 -9.28 -3.40 16.33
C PRO A 43 -10.26 -3.07 15.20
N THR A 44 -10.94 -1.92 15.23
CA THR A 44 -11.80 -1.49 14.11
C THR A 44 -10.98 -1.23 12.85
N MET A 45 -9.78 -0.65 12.99
CA MET A 45 -8.87 -0.45 11.86
C MET A 45 -8.31 -1.75 11.33
N GLY A 46 -7.85 -2.65 12.21
CA GLY A 46 -7.37 -3.97 11.81
C GLY A 46 -8.44 -4.74 11.02
N LYS A 47 -9.70 -4.68 11.49
CA LYS A 47 -10.84 -5.27 10.77
C LYS A 47 -11.07 -4.63 9.40
N GLU A 48 -10.88 -3.33 9.27
CA GLU A 48 -11.01 -2.66 7.97
C GLU A 48 -9.87 -3.02 7.01
N ILE A 49 -8.64 -3.13 7.51
CA ILE A 49 -7.44 -3.50 6.72
C ILE A 49 -7.52 -4.94 6.23
N LEU A 50 -7.92 -5.87 7.10
CA LEU A 50 -7.94 -7.30 6.78
C LEU A 50 -9.18 -7.68 5.98
N PHE A 51 -10.35 -7.15 6.34
CA PHE A 51 -11.63 -7.62 5.83
C PHE A 51 -12.42 -6.57 5.05
N PHE A 52 -11.96 -5.32 4.95
CA PHE A 52 -12.68 -4.24 4.24
C PHE A 52 -14.16 -4.18 4.61
N SER A 53 -14.44 -4.16 5.91
CA SER A 53 -15.79 -4.25 6.45
C SER A 53 -16.72 -3.13 5.94
N THR A 54 -16.15 -2.00 5.54
CA THR A 54 -16.90 -0.89 4.93
C THR A 54 -17.26 -1.19 3.48
N LEU A 55 -16.34 -1.74 2.69
CA LEU A 55 -16.65 -2.18 1.32
C LEU A 55 -17.71 -3.28 1.30
N PHE A 56 -17.67 -4.20 2.26
CA PHE A 56 -18.71 -5.22 2.40
C PHE A 56 -20.11 -4.63 2.64
N ARG A 57 -20.20 -3.46 3.30
CA ARG A 57 -21.50 -2.80 3.55
C ARG A 57 -21.94 -1.92 2.39
N GLN A 58 -21.02 -1.18 1.77
CA GLN A 58 -21.36 -0.18 0.76
C GLN A 58 -21.35 -0.73 -0.68
N ARG A 59 -20.42 -1.63 -1.02
CA ARG A 59 -20.22 -2.16 -2.38
C ARG A 59 -19.80 -3.63 -2.36
N ARG A 60 -20.75 -4.53 -2.05
CA ARG A 60 -20.53 -5.98 -1.88
C ARG A 60 -19.87 -6.67 -3.07
N TYR A 61 -20.14 -6.23 -4.30
CA TYR A 61 -19.56 -6.86 -5.50
C TYR A 61 -18.05 -6.64 -5.64
N LEU A 62 -17.50 -5.56 -5.08
CA LEU A 62 -16.05 -5.29 -5.09
C LEU A 62 -15.30 -6.04 -3.99
N TRP A 63 -16.00 -6.40 -2.92
CA TRP A 63 -15.43 -6.96 -1.71
C TRP A 63 -14.61 -8.25 -1.95
N PRO A 64 -15.12 -9.30 -2.63
CA PRO A 64 -14.38 -10.55 -2.75
C PRO A 64 -13.09 -10.38 -3.57
N PHE A 65 -13.12 -9.53 -4.61
CA PHE A 65 -11.95 -9.30 -5.47
C PHE A 65 -10.91 -8.40 -4.79
N SER A 66 -11.36 -7.41 -4.02
CA SER A 66 -10.47 -6.62 -3.15
C SER A 66 -9.82 -7.50 -2.10
N LEU A 67 -10.58 -8.38 -1.45
CA LEU A 67 -10.04 -9.33 -0.47
C LEU A 67 -9.04 -10.29 -1.13
N SER A 68 -9.37 -10.85 -2.29
CA SER A 68 -8.49 -11.73 -3.06
C SER A 68 -7.15 -11.05 -3.38
N LEU A 69 -7.18 -9.81 -3.86
CA LEU A 69 -5.97 -9.03 -4.12
C LEU A 69 -5.10 -8.87 -2.87
N HIS A 70 -5.69 -8.47 -1.74
CA HIS A 70 -4.94 -8.24 -0.50
C HIS A 70 -4.44 -9.54 0.11
N LEU A 71 -5.24 -10.61 0.07
CA LEU A 71 -4.82 -11.96 0.47
C LEU A 71 -3.59 -12.39 -0.33
N GLY A 72 -3.56 -12.12 -1.65
CA GLY A 72 -2.40 -12.35 -2.49
C GLY A 72 -1.14 -11.63 -1.98
N ILE A 73 -1.25 -10.33 -1.69
CA ILE A 73 -0.15 -9.53 -1.14
C ILE A 73 0.29 -10.06 0.23
N TYR A 74 -0.65 -10.36 1.14
CA TYR A 74 -0.36 -10.87 2.47
C TYR A 74 0.39 -12.19 2.41
N LEU A 75 -0.06 -13.10 1.55
CA LEU A 75 0.60 -14.39 1.34
C LEU A 75 2.03 -14.21 0.82
N LEU A 76 2.27 -13.33 -0.16
CA LEU A 76 3.64 -13.06 -0.64
C LEU A 76 4.55 -12.46 0.44
N VAL A 77 4.04 -11.53 1.25
CA VAL A 77 4.81 -10.95 2.38
C VAL A 77 5.13 -12.04 3.40
N VAL A 78 4.17 -12.91 3.72
CA VAL A 78 4.40 -14.06 4.61
C VAL A 78 5.43 -15.02 4.02
N SER A 79 5.36 -15.34 2.72
CA SER A 79 6.36 -16.18 2.04
C SER A 79 7.76 -15.59 2.13
N LEU A 80 7.91 -14.28 1.93
CA LEU A 80 9.18 -13.57 2.06
C LEU A 80 9.74 -13.69 3.48
N LEU A 81 8.90 -13.52 4.50
CA LEU A 81 9.30 -13.63 5.91
C LEU A 81 9.72 -15.06 6.27
N ILE A 82 8.97 -16.06 5.81
CA ILE A 82 9.27 -17.49 6.04
C ILE A 82 10.57 -17.87 5.32
N LEU A 83 10.79 -17.41 4.08
CA LEU A 83 12.02 -17.68 3.34
C LEU A 83 13.23 -17.04 4.04
N SER A 84 13.09 -15.79 4.47
CA SER A 84 14.16 -15.06 5.17
C SER A 84 14.51 -15.72 6.50
N SER A 85 13.51 -16.10 7.29
CA SER A 85 13.74 -16.80 8.57
C SER A 85 14.32 -18.19 8.36
N GLY A 86 13.89 -18.92 7.33
CA GLY A 86 14.45 -20.22 6.96
C GLY A 86 15.93 -20.13 6.58
N LEU A 87 16.32 -19.14 5.77
CA LEU A 87 17.72 -18.92 5.40
C LEU A 87 18.60 -18.55 6.60
N LEU A 88 18.10 -17.69 7.50
CA LEU A 88 18.80 -17.36 8.74
C LEU A 88 18.96 -18.59 9.63
N ALA A 89 17.89 -19.39 9.80
CA ALA A 89 17.95 -20.63 10.58
C ALA A 89 18.98 -21.61 10.01
N THR A 90 19.05 -21.77 8.68
CA THR A 90 20.09 -22.58 8.02
C THR A 90 21.49 -21.99 8.24
N ARG A 91 21.65 -20.66 8.21
CA ARG A 91 22.94 -20.00 8.44
C ARG A 91 23.49 -20.23 9.86
N PHE A 92 22.60 -20.26 10.86
CA PHE A 92 22.96 -20.54 12.25
C PHE A 92 22.96 -22.03 12.61
N GLY A 93 22.71 -22.93 11.64
CA GLY A 93 22.68 -24.38 11.88
C GLY A 93 21.46 -24.88 12.66
N LEU A 94 20.39 -24.07 12.76
CA LEU A 94 19.16 -24.41 13.49
C LEU A 94 18.21 -25.30 12.69
N CYS A 95 18.28 -25.29 11.37
CA CYS A 95 17.55 -26.25 10.52
C CYS A 95 18.36 -26.64 9.28
N GLN A 96 18.05 -27.80 8.71
CA GLN A 96 18.61 -28.23 7.43
C GLN A 96 18.21 -27.26 6.30
N LYS A 97 19.02 -27.24 5.23
CA LYS A 97 18.64 -26.57 3.97
C LYS A 97 17.25 -27.04 3.53
N ASP A 98 16.40 -26.12 3.07
CA ASP A 98 15.05 -26.40 2.54
C ASP A 98 13.95 -26.80 3.54
N CYS A 99 14.22 -26.70 4.84
CA CYS A 99 13.28 -26.99 5.94
C CYS A 99 11.90 -26.33 5.81
N LEU A 100 11.84 -25.12 5.27
CA LEU A 100 10.59 -24.35 5.09
C LEU A 100 10.17 -24.21 3.61
N SER A 101 10.80 -24.94 2.69
CA SER A 101 10.57 -24.84 1.25
C SER A 101 9.10 -25.05 0.86
N GLY A 102 8.46 -26.11 1.38
CA GLY A 102 7.06 -26.40 1.12
C GLY A 102 6.11 -25.27 1.55
N ALA A 103 6.34 -24.68 2.74
CA ALA A 103 5.54 -23.57 3.23
C ALA A 103 5.71 -22.30 2.38
N VAL A 104 6.94 -22.02 1.94
CA VAL A 104 7.22 -20.89 1.04
C VAL A 104 6.56 -21.12 -0.32
N SER A 105 6.75 -22.28 -0.95
CA SER A 105 6.18 -22.60 -2.26
C SER A 105 4.65 -22.56 -2.25
N PHE A 106 4.01 -23.10 -1.21
CA PHE A 106 2.56 -23.06 -1.05
C PHE A 106 2.05 -21.62 -0.88
N SER A 107 2.60 -20.89 0.08
CA SER A 107 2.14 -19.52 0.36
C SER A 107 2.39 -18.58 -0.83
N SER A 108 3.52 -18.71 -1.50
CA SER A 108 3.87 -17.81 -2.62
C SER A 108 3.06 -18.14 -3.87
N SER A 109 2.89 -19.41 -4.24
CA SER A 109 2.03 -19.80 -5.37
C SER A 109 0.57 -19.38 -5.15
N ALA A 110 0.02 -19.65 -3.97
CA ALA A 110 -1.33 -19.18 -3.60
C ALA A 110 -1.41 -17.65 -3.65
N GLY A 111 -0.39 -16.95 -3.16
CA GLY A 111 -0.28 -15.50 -3.22
C GLY A 111 -0.36 -14.94 -4.64
N HIS A 112 0.34 -15.56 -5.60
CA HIS A 112 0.28 -15.18 -7.01
C HIS A 112 -1.08 -15.43 -7.64
N ILE A 113 -1.72 -16.55 -7.33
CA ILE A 113 -3.04 -16.90 -7.87
C ILE A 113 -4.11 -15.90 -7.39
N PHE A 114 -4.21 -15.69 -6.07
CA PHE A 114 -5.19 -14.75 -5.50
C PHE A 114 -4.89 -13.31 -5.94
N GLY A 115 -3.61 -12.91 -5.93
CA GLY A 115 -3.17 -11.60 -6.37
C GLY A 115 -3.51 -11.33 -7.85
N PHE A 116 -3.23 -12.29 -8.73
CA PHE A 116 -3.51 -12.16 -10.17
C PHE A 116 -5.02 -12.09 -10.45
N CYS A 117 -5.80 -12.99 -9.84
CA CYS A 117 -7.25 -12.99 -9.99
C CYS A 117 -7.87 -11.68 -9.47
N GLY A 118 -7.51 -11.26 -8.25
CA GLY A 118 -8.01 -10.03 -7.64
C GLY A 118 -7.66 -8.78 -8.45
N SER A 119 -6.39 -8.63 -8.85
CA SER A 119 -5.93 -7.46 -9.62
C SER A 119 -6.57 -7.38 -11.01
N SER A 120 -6.63 -8.50 -11.72
CA SER A 120 -7.21 -8.57 -13.07
C SER A 120 -8.70 -8.25 -13.06
N VAL A 121 -9.47 -8.86 -12.15
CA VAL A 121 -10.92 -8.59 -12.07
C VAL A 121 -11.18 -7.14 -11.66
N LEU A 122 -10.45 -6.60 -10.69
CA LEU A 122 -10.60 -5.19 -10.31
C LEU A 122 -10.24 -4.24 -11.45
N LEU A 123 -9.26 -4.60 -12.29
CA LEU A 123 -8.87 -3.80 -13.45
C LEU A 123 -10.00 -3.81 -14.48
N CYS A 124 -10.52 -4.99 -14.80
CA CYS A 124 -11.68 -5.14 -15.67
C CYS A 124 -12.89 -4.34 -15.15
N LEU A 125 -13.22 -4.46 -13.86
CA LEU A 125 -14.33 -3.72 -13.26
C LEU A 125 -14.15 -2.21 -13.39
N ARG A 126 -12.92 -1.68 -13.24
CA ARG A 126 -12.65 -0.24 -13.42
C ARG A 126 -12.68 0.22 -14.88
N LEU A 127 -12.39 -0.67 -15.84
CA LEU A 127 -12.44 -0.34 -17.27
C LEU A 127 -13.88 -0.35 -17.79
N PHE A 128 -14.67 -1.35 -17.40
CA PHE A 128 -15.98 -1.59 -17.96
C PHE A 128 -17.14 -1.00 -17.15
N HIS A 129 -17.01 -0.88 -15.82
CA HIS A 129 -18.13 -0.40 -15.00
C HIS A 129 -18.18 1.13 -14.95
N PRO A 130 -19.23 1.78 -15.48
CA PRO A 130 -19.30 3.24 -15.57
C PRO A 130 -19.27 3.93 -14.21
N ASP A 131 -19.90 3.32 -13.19
CA ASP A 131 -19.94 3.84 -11.82
C ASP A 131 -18.57 4.03 -11.16
N LEU A 132 -17.54 3.32 -11.64
CA LEU A 132 -16.19 3.37 -11.06
C LEU A 132 -15.26 4.33 -11.80
N ARG A 133 -15.62 4.77 -13.01
CA ARG A 133 -14.81 5.67 -13.83
C ARG A 133 -14.58 7.05 -13.18
N PRO A 134 -15.60 7.71 -12.58
CA PRO A 134 -15.39 9.01 -11.92
C PRO A 134 -14.41 8.96 -10.75
N PHE A 135 -14.27 7.79 -10.12
CA PHE A 135 -13.39 7.59 -8.97
C PHE A 135 -12.03 6.98 -9.33
N SER A 136 -11.74 6.78 -10.62
CA SER A 136 -10.52 6.14 -11.10
C SER A 136 -9.59 7.16 -11.76
N SER A 137 -8.41 7.35 -11.17
CA SER A 137 -7.32 8.16 -11.71
C SER A 137 -6.40 7.29 -12.58
N ASN A 138 -5.63 7.91 -13.48
CA ASN A 138 -4.62 7.22 -14.29
C ASN A 138 -3.60 6.44 -13.41
N SER A 139 -3.25 7.00 -12.26
CA SER A 139 -2.39 6.35 -11.26
C SER A 139 -3.00 5.03 -10.72
N LYS A 140 -4.32 4.97 -10.49
CA LYS A 140 -5.00 3.75 -10.05
C LYS A 140 -4.99 2.66 -11.13
N TYR A 141 -5.20 3.02 -12.40
CA TYR A 141 -5.10 2.07 -13.50
C TYR A 141 -3.68 1.52 -13.64
N LEU A 142 -2.66 2.40 -13.68
CA LEU A 142 -1.27 1.96 -13.81
C LEU A 142 -0.85 1.06 -12.65
N SER A 143 -1.18 1.43 -11.41
CA SER A 143 -0.83 0.65 -10.22
C SER A 143 -1.44 -0.74 -10.25
N LEU A 144 -2.70 -0.85 -10.68
CA LEU A 144 -3.40 -2.13 -10.75
C LEU A 144 -2.90 -3.01 -11.91
N SER A 145 -2.57 -2.39 -13.06
CA SER A 145 -1.94 -3.09 -14.18
C SER A 145 -0.55 -3.61 -13.83
N LEU A 146 0.29 -2.79 -13.19
CA LEU A 146 1.63 -3.23 -12.74
C LEU A 146 1.53 -4.39 -11.76
N LEU A 147 0.55 -4.35 -10.86
CA LEU A 147 0.31 -5.40 -9.90
C LEU A 147 -0.19 -6.70 -10.57
N ALA A 148 -1.06 -6.60 -11.57
CA ALA A 148 -1.48 -7.75 -12.38
C ALA A 148 -0.32 -8.35 -13.18
N CYS A 149 0.55 -7.52 -13.77
CA CYS A 149 1.77 -7.98 -14.45
C CYS A 149 2.75 -8.65 -13.47
N LEU A 150 2.93 -8.08 -12.28
CA LEU A 150 3.79 -8.65 -11.24
C LEU A 150 3.30 -10.05 -10.83
N PHE A 151 2.01 -10.18 -10.51
CA PHE A 151 1.45 -11.49 -10.16
C PHE A 151 1.45 -12.47 -11.35
N GLY A 152 1.17 -11.98 -12.55
CA GLY A 152 1.16 -12.78 -13.78
C GLY A 152 2.53 -13.32 -14.14
N THR A 153 3.59 -12.52 -14.03
CA THR A 153 4.97 -12.98 -14.26
C THR A 153 5.40 -14.02 -13.23
N GLY A 154 4.96 -13.90 -11.97
CA GLY A 154 5.23 -14.91 -10.95
C GLY A 154 4.44 -16.21 -11.18
N LEU A 155 3.16 -16.12 -11.59
CA LEU A 155 2.40 -17.31 -11.95
C LEU A 155 3.02 -18.01 -13.18
N TYR A 156 3.40 -17.25 -14.20
CA TYR A 156 4.13 -17.76 -15.36
C TYR A 156 5.46 -18.43 -14.97
N GLY A 157 6.19 -17.82 -14.03
CA GLY A 157 7.40 -18.39 -13.45
C GLY A 157 7.16 -19.76 -12.82
N TYR A 158 6.11 -19.89 -12.00
CA TYR A 158 5.72 -21.17 -11.37
C TYR A 158 5.26 -22.24 -12.36
N LEU A 159 4.54 -21.85 -13.42
CA LEU A 159 4.04 -22.78 -14.42
C LEU A 159 5.13 -23.26 -15.39
N SER A 160 6.16 -22.43 -15.62
CA SER A 160 7.20 -22.71 -16.62
C SER A 160 8.49 -23.27 -16.00
N THR A 161 8.82 -22.85 -14.77
CA THR A 161 10.13 -23.06 -14.14
C THR A 161 10.00 -23.19 -12.62
N ASP A 162 11.11 -23.47 -11.92
CA ASP A 162 11.15 -23.39 -10.46
C ASP A 162 11.32 -21.94 -9.97
N LEU A 163 10.20 -21.22 -9.80
CA LEU A 163 10.24 -19.87 -9.26
C LEU A 163 10.65 -19.83 -7.77
N TYR A 164 10.39 -20.89 -7.01
CA TYR A 164 10.86 -20.98 -5.63
C TYR A 164 12.39 -20.97 -5.58
N GLY A 165 13.05 -21.75 -6.43
CA GLY A 165 14.51 -21.73 -6.58
C GLY A 165 15.05 -20.36 -6.98
N ALA A 166 14.34 -19.62 -7.83
CA ALA A 166 14.69 -18.24 -8.17
C ALA A 166 14.59 -17.29 -6.97
N TYR A 167 13.52 -17.37 -6.17
CA TYR A 167 13.37 -16.58 -4.94
C TYR A 167 14.46 -16.89 -3.93
N ARG A 168 14.74 -18.17 -3.71
CA ARG A 168 15.80 -18.60 -2.80
C ARG A 168 17.15 -18.07 -3.25
N SER A 169 17.50 -18.26 -4.51
CA SER A 169 18.80 -17.82 -5.07
C SER A 169 18.97 -16.30 -4.95
N TYR A 170 17.92 -15.53 -5.19
CA TYR A 170 17.94 -14.08 -5.01
C TYR A 170 18.09 -13.67 -3.53
N MET A 171 17.43 -14.38 -2.60
CA MET A 171 17.58 -14.09 -1.16
C MET A 171 18.95 -14.50 -0.63
N GLU A 172 19.49 -15.66 -1.02
CA GLU A 172 20.86 -16.08 -0.67
C GLU A 172 21.89 -15.06 -1.18
N TYR A 173 21.69 -14.52 -2.39
CA TYR A 173 22.50 -13.43 -2.92
C TYR A 173 22.38 -12.16 -2.07
N LEU A 174 21.17 -11.77 -1.66
CA LEU A 174 20.93 -10.58 -0.85
C LEU A 174 21.54 -10.69 0.57
N PHE A 175 21.53 -11.88 1.16
CA PHE A 175 22.20 -12.16 2.44
C PHE A 175 23.71 -12.40 2.33
N GLY A 176 24.30 -12.28 1.13
CA GLY A 176 25.73 -12.50 0.90
C GLY A 176 26.17 -13.95 1.09
N MET A 177 25.24 -14.90 1.02
CA MET A 177 25.50 -16.34 1.13
C MET A 177 25.92 -16.96 -0.21
N ARG A 178 25.73 -16.23 -1.32
CA ARG A 178 26.07 -16.65 -2.69
C ARG A 178 26.77 -15.52 -3.44
N GLU A 179 27.82 -15.88 -4.17
CA GLU A 179 28.48 -14.99 -5.12
C GLU A 179 27.83 -15.16 -6.50
N GLY A 180 27.23 -14.09 -7.01
CA GLY A 180 26.55 -14.08 -8.31
C GLY A 180 25.07 -14.49 -8.25
N LEU A 181 24.34 -14.08 -9.28
CA LEU A 181 22.91 -14.34 -9.41
C LEU A 181 22.67 -15.01 -10.76
N GLU A 182 22.47 -16.33 -10.73
CA GLU A 182 22.14 -17.14 -11.90
C GLU A 182 20.66 -17.50 -11.83
N LEU A 183 19.86 -16.88 -12.69
CA LEU A 183 18.43 -17.12 -12.78
C LEU A 183 18.06 -17.55 -14.20
N ALA A 184 17.00 -18.34 -14.33
CA ALA A 184 16.35 -18.50 -15.62
C ALA A 184 15.79 -17.15 -16.09
N ILE A 185 15.57 -17.00 -17.40
CA ILE A 185 15.04 -15.75 -18.00
C ILE A 185 13.73 -15.33 -17.33
N GLN A 186 12.86 -16.29 -17.00
CA GLN A 186 11.61 -16.08 -16.29
C GLN A 186 11.84 -15.45 -14.89
N GLY A 187 12.87 -15.89 -14.18
CA GLY A 187 13.28 -15.33 -12.89
C GLY A 187 13.74 -13.88 -13.02
N TYR A 188 14.52 -13.54 -14.07
CA TYR A 188 14.90 -12.15 -14.34
C TYR A 188 13.71 -11.27 -14.70
N ILE A 189 12.78 -11.76 -15.53
CA ILE A 189 11.55 -11.03 -15.91
C ILE A 189 10.76 -10.68 -14.64
N HIS A 190 10.53 -11.67 -13.77
CA HIS A 190 9.77 -11.45 -12.55
C HIS A 190 10.50 -10.53 -11.56
N LEU A 191 11.83 -10.64 -11.44
CA LEU A 191 12.64 -9.73 -10.62
C LEU A 191 12.55 -8.29 -11.13
N ILE A 192 12.67 -8.06 -12.44
CA ILE A 192 12.56 -6.73 -13.04
C ILE A 192 11.15 -6.17 -12.80
N ALA A 193 10.09 -6.97 -13.02
CA ALA A 193 8.72 -6.56 -12.74
C ALA A 193 8.54 -6.16 -11.26
N THR A 194 9.15 -6.91 -10.34
CA THR A 194 9.15 -6.62 -8.90
C THR A 194 9.85 -5.30 -8.59
N LEU A 195 11.04 -5.06 -9.15
CA LEU A 195 11.79 -3.82 -8.94
C LEU A 195 11.05 -2.60 -9.49
N VAL A 196 10.48 -2.72 -10.69
CA VAL A 196 9.65 -1.65 -11.30
C VAL A 196 8.46 -1.34 -10.39
N PHE A 197 7.77 -2.36 -9.87
CA PHE A 197 6.66 -2.15 -8.94
C PHE A 197 7.12 -1.48 -7.64
N ILE A 198 8.24 -1.89 -7.05
CA ILE A 198 8.80 -1.30 -5.83
C ILE A 198 9.16 0.18 -6.03
N VAL A 199 9.72 0.55 -7.19
CA VAL A 199 10.01 1.94 -7.53
C VAL A 199 8.73 2.75 -7.74
N TRP A 200 7.69 2.14 -8.31
CA TRP A 200 6.40 2.78 -8.53
C TRP A 200 5.61 2.99 -7.23
N LEU A 201 5.70 2.05 -6.27
CA LEU A 201 4.97 2.11 -5.01
C LEU A 201 4.99 3.49 -4.33
N PRO A 202 6.15 4.11 -4.02
CA PRO A 202 6.21 5.42 -3.34
C PRO A 202 5.61 6.57 -4.17
N LEU A 203 5.50 6.40 -5.49
CA LEU A 203 4.96 7.42 -6.40
C LEU A 203 3.43 7.34 -6.51
N SER A 204 2.86 6.17 -6.25
CA SER A 204 1.45 5.85 -6.44
C SER A 204 0.52 6.33 -5.33
N ASP A 205 -0.79 6.22 -5.59
CA ASP A 205 -1.85 6.47 -4.60
C ASP A 205 -1.88 5.42 -3.48
N MET A 206 -1.20 4.27 -3.63
CA MET A 206 -1.22 3.19 -2.63
C MET A 206 -0.50 3.54 -1.33
N VAL A 207 0.44 4.50 -1.35
CA VAL A 207 1.17 4.98 -0.16
C VAL A 207 0.23 5.57 0.89
N HIS A 208 -0.90 6.12 0.44
CA HIS A 208 -1.90 6.72 1.31
C HIS A 208 -2.38 5.75 2.40
N PHE A 209 -2.50 4.46 2.07
CA PHE A 209 -2.90 3.43 3.02
C PHE A 209 -1.85 3.22 4.13
N VAL A 210 -0.57 3.14 3.75
CA VAL A 210 0.53 3.00 4.72
C VAL A 210 0.63 4.24 5.59
N ALA A 211 0.55 5.43 4.97
CA ALA A 211 0.53 6.70 5.70
C ALA A 211 -0.63 6.76 6.71
N LYS A 212 -1.81 6.20 6.36
CA LYS A 212 -2.99 6.15 7.25
C LYS A 212 -2.73 5.36 8.53
N TYR A 213 -2.04 4.22 8.44
CA TYR A 213 -1.68 3.42 9.61
C TYR A 213 -0.75 4.20 10.56
N PHE A 214 0.30 4.81 10.02
CA PHE A 214 1.28 5.56 10.84
C PHE A 214 0.76 6.90 11.35
N THR A 215 -0.11 7.58 10.63
CA THR A 215 -0.61 8.91 11.01
C THR A 215 -1.97 8.89 11.72
N TYR A 216 -2.57 7.70 11.87
CA TYR A 216 -3.89 7.51 12.48
C TYR A 216 -4.04 8.22 13.84
N HIS A 217 -3.08 7.98 14.74
CA HIS A 217 -3.13 8.50 16.10
C HIS A 217 -3.03 10.03 16.13
N ARG A 218 -2.38 10.68 15.15
CA ARG A 218 -2.24 12.13 15.10
C ARG A 218 -3.41 12.80 14.41
N ILE A 219 -3.92 12.29 13.30
CA ILE A 219 -4.93 13.03 12.51
C ILE A 219 -6.24 13.24 13.30
N ARG A 220 -6.67 12.28 14.13
CA ARG A 220 -7.89 12.41 14.97
C ARG A 220 -7.65 13.10 16.32
N TRP A 221 -6.44 12.97 16.88
CA TRP A 221 -6.09 13.52 18.21
C TRP A 221 -5.20 14.77 18.16
N ASP A 222 -4.94 15.37 16.99
CA ASP A 222 -4.39 16.74 16.85
C ASP A 222 -5.44 17.80 17.26
N ARG A 223 -6.16 17.55 18.36
CA ARG A 223 -6.74 18.60 19.18
C ARG A 223 -5.56 19.25 19.90
N LYS A 224 -4.79 20.09 19.20
CA LYS A 224 -4.17 21.19 19.93
C LYS A 224 -5.31 21.83 20.72
N SER A 225 -5.17 21.89 22.05
CA SER A 225 -6.10 22.64 22.87
C SER A 225 -6.24 24.02 22.24
N ILE A 226 -7.46 24.55 22.18
CA ILE A 226 -7.69 25.90 21.66
C ILE A 226 -6.88 26.84 22.56
N ASP A 227 -5.72 27.26 22.07
CA ASP A 227 -4.88 28.22 22.79
C ASP A 227 -5.49 29.62 22.63
N THR A 228 -5.21 30.52 23.56
CA THR A 228 -5.74 31.90 23.58
C THR A 228 -5.44 32.70 22.30
N SER A 229 -4.35 32.41 21.58
CA SER A 229 -4.03 32.92 20.25
C SER A 229 -5.00 32.40 19.19
N MET A 230 -5.23 31.08 19.16
CA MET A 230 -6.21 30.45 18.26
C MET A 230 -7.62 30.94 18.55
N GLU A 231 -7.99 31.10 19.82
CA GLU A 231 -9.29 31.61 20.23
C GLU A 231 -9.51 33.06 19.76
N ARG A 232 -8.49 33.93 19.92
CA ARG A 232 -8.50 35.30 19.38
C ARG A 232 -8.62 35.31 17.86
N ARG A 233 -7.97 34.38 17.16
CA ARG A 233 -8.09 34.25 15.70
C ARG A 233 -9.49 33.79 15.29
N LEU A 234 -10.07 32.82 15.99
CA LEU A 234 -11.43 32.34 15.75
C LEU A 234 -12.49 33.40 16.02
N ARG A 235 -12.33 34.24 17.06
CA ARG A 235 -13.23 35.39 17.30
C ARG A 235 -13.16 36.39 16.14
N ARG A 236 -11.96 36.70 15.65
CA ARG A 236 -11.77 37.58 14.48
C ARG A 236 -12.45 37.02 13.24
N LEU A 237 -12.25 35.74 12.93
CA LEU A 237 -12.89 35.08 11.78
C LEU A 237 -14.42 35.06 11.91
N ARG A 238 -14.96 34.76 13.09
CA ARG A 238 -16.41 34.79 13.35
C ARG A 238 -17.01 36.19 13.22
N SER A 239 -16.24 37.23 13.50
CA SER A 239 -16.68 38.62 13.34
C SER A 239 -16.62 39.15 11.91
N GLN A 240 -16.02 38.42 10.96
CA GLN A 240 -15.96 38.84 9.56
C GLN A 240 -17.34 38.80 8.92
N ARG A 241 -17.62 39.79 8.06
CA ARG A 241 -18.84 39.84 7.24
C ARG A 241 -18.67 38.91 6.03
N ILE A 242 -19.74 38.23 5.63
CA ILE A 242 -19.72 37.30 4.50
C ILE A 242 -19.60 38.09 3.19
N SER A 243 -18.49 37.92 2.46
CA SER A 243 -18.17 38.71 1.26
C SER A 243 -19.04 38.41 0.04
N TRP A 244 -19.63 37.21 -0.02
CA TRP A 244 -20.42 36.74 -1.17
C TRP A 244 -21.90 37.10 -1.09
N ALA A 245 -22.34 37.71 0.02
CA ALA A 245 -23.69 38.25 0.13
C ALA A 245 -23.80 39.51 -0.76
N SER A 246 -24.70 39.46 -1.73
CA SER A 246 -24.86 40.44 -2.82
C SER A 246 -25.27 41.83 -2.35
N LEU A 247 -25.80 41.97 -1.13
CA LEU A 247 -26.21 43.23 -0.53
C LEU A 247 -25.23 43.65 0.56
N GLU A 248 -24.54 44.76 0.34
CA GLU A 248 -23.42 45.24 1.19
C GLU A 248 -23.88 45.72 2.58
N GLU A 249 -25.12 46.20 2.70
CA GLU A 249 -25.72 46.70 3.94
C GLU A 249 -26.31 45.61 4.84
N ALA A 250 -26.60 44.42 4.30
CA ALA A 250 -27.26 43.33 5.02
C ALA A 250 -26.37 42.11 5.23
N ARG A 251 -25.03 42.25 5.15
CA ARG A 251 -24.11 41.10 5.25
C ARG A 251 -24.10 40.54 6.68
N PRO A 252 -24.64 39.34 6.94
CA PRO A 252 -24.54 38.72 8.25
C PRO A 252 -23.07 38.43 8.58
N ARG A 253 -22.75 38.42 9.87
CA ARG A 253 -21.45 37.91 10.33
C ARG A 253 -21.52 36.39 10.41
N TRP A 254 -20.36 35.75 10.34
CA TRP A 254 -20.25 34.31 10.59
C TRP A 254 -20.69 33.89 12.01
N SER A 255 -20.83 34.83 12.95
CA SER A 255 -21.40 34.61 14.28
C SER A 255 -22.92 34.49 14.30
N ASP A 256 -23.59 34.96 13.25
CA ASP A 256 -25.04 35.15 13.22
C ASP A 256 -25.76 34.01 12.47
N LEU A 257 -24.99 33.03 11.98
CA LEU A 257 -25.41 31.77 11.35
C LEU A 257 -25.22 30.60 12.31
#